data_AF-A0A7S0Z1X9-F1
#
_entry.id   AF-A0A7S0Z1X9-F1
#
_cell.length_a   1.000
_cell.length_b   1.000
_cell.length_c   1.000
_cell.angle_alpha   90.00
_cell.angle_beta   90.00
_cell.angle_gamma   90.00
#
_symmetry.space_group_name_H-M   'P 1'
#
loop_
_entity.id
_entity.type
_entity.pdbx_description
1 polymer ?
#
loop_
_entity_poly.entity_id
_entity_poly.type
_entity_poly.pdbx_seq_one_letter_code
_entity_poly.pdbx_strand_id
1 'polypeptide(L)'
;GIVRPMYSNPQLHGARLVAGVLGDERLRSMWQQELTEMSQRIVDMRSALVGALNRIGCPPPSAKFTSWDHITSQIGMFAFTGLSPQHCDNLKAKHHIYCTR
;
A
#
# COMPACT_ATOMS: atom_id res chain seq x y z
N GLY A 1 -0.20 -20.32 -26.95
CA GLY A 1 0.57 -21.32 -26.19
C GLY A 1 1.91 -20.75 -25.76
N ILE A 2 1.92 -19.93 -24.71
CA ILE A 2 3.11 -19.19 -24.23
C ILE A 2 3.73 -19.86 -22.97
N VAL A 3 2.97 -20.73 -22.30
CA VAL A 3 3.33 -21.43 -21.05
C VAL A 3 4.43 -22.48 -21.22
N ARG A 4 4.32 -23.31 -22.28
CA ARG A 4 5.24 -24.44 -22.52
C ARG A 4 6.69 -24.01 -22.80
N PRO A 5 6.96 -23.00 -23.64
CA PRO A 5 8.33 -22.55 -23.90
C PRO A 5 9.00 -21.83 -22.72
N MET A 6 8.23 -21.21 -21.80
CA MET A 6 8.81 -20.34 -20.76
C MET A 6 8.98 -21.02 -19.40
N TYR A 7 8.07 -21.91 -19.00
CA TYR A 7 8.15 -22.57 -17.68
C TYR A 7 7.50 -23.96 -17.62
N SER A 8 7.16 -24.56 -18.77
CA SER A 8 6.58 -25.90 -18.93
C SER A 8 5.24 -26.11 -18.23
N ASN A 9 5.23 -26.23 -16.89
CA ASN A 9 4.05 -26.38 -16.06
C ASN A 9 3.98 -25.22 -15.04
N PRO A 10 2.91 -24.40 -15.04
CA PRO A 10 2.72 -23.36 -14.04
C PRO A 10 2.63 -23.97 -12.64
N GLN A 11 3.06 -23.21 -11.63
CA GLN A 11 3.00 -23.63 -10.23
C GLN A 11 1.54 -23.88 -9.81
N LEU A 12 1.19 -25.14 -9.64
CA LEU A 12 -0.20 -25.59 -9.48
C LEU A 12 -0.80 -25.25 -8.11
N HIS A 13 0.04 -25.06 -7.10
CA HIS A 13 -0.39 -24.89 -5.72
C HIS A 13 -1.16 -23.57 -5.51
N GLY A 14 -0.61 -22.43 -5.96
CA GLY A 14 -1.28 -21.13 -5.83
C GLY A 14 -2.60 -21.07 -6.61
N ALA A 15 -2.63 -21.63 -7.81
CA ALA A 15 -3.86 -21.71 -8.62
C ALA A 15 -4.94 -22.56 -7.94
N ARG A 16 -4.57 -23.70 -7.33
CA ARG A 16 -5.49 -24.55 -6.56
C ARG A 16 -6.01 -23.85 -5.30
N LEU A 17 -5.15 -23.11 -4.60
CA LEU A 17 -5.57 -22.35 -3.41
C LEU A 17 -6.60 -21.28 -3.78
N VAL A 18 -6.31 -20.48 -4.81
CA VAL A 18 -7.26 -19.46 -5.29
C VAL A 18 -8.56 -20.09 -5.76
N ALA A 19 -8.50 -21.19 -6.52
CA ALA A 19 -9.70 -21.91 -6.96
C ALA A 19 -10.52 -22.46 -5.79
N GLY A 20 -9.86 -22.99 -4.75
CA GLY A 20 -10.52 -23.48 -3.54
C GLY A 20 -11.19 -22.36 -2.75
N VAL A 21 -10.51 -21.23 -2.55
CA VAL A 21 -11.05 -20.07 -1.82
C VAL A 21 -12.23 -19.43 -2.57
N LEU A 22 -12.12 -19.27 -3.89
CA LEU A 22 -13.15 -18.61 -4.69
C LEU A 22 -14.31 -19.52 -5.08
N GLY A 23 -14.10 -20.84 -5.08
CA GLY A 23 -15.10 -21.85 -5.43
C GLY A 23 -16.06 -22.21 -4.28
N ASP A 24 -15.70 -21.89 -3.04
CA ASP A 24 -16.54 -22.07 -1.85
C ASP A 24 -17.10 -20.70 -1.42
N GLU A 25 -18.43 -20.59 -1.31
CA GLU A 25 -19.09 -19.31 -1.01
C GLU A 25 -18.69 -18.74 0.36
N ARG A 26 -18.51 -19.60 1.36
CA ARG A 26 -18.12 -19.20 2.71
C ARG A 26 -16.68 -18.70 2.71
N LEU A 27 -15.76 -19.42 2.08
CA LEU A 27 -14.35 -19.01 1.99
C LEU A 27 -14.20 -17.73 1.17
N ARG A 28 -14.97 -17.58 0.09
CA ARG A 28 -14.98 -16.37 -0.72
C ARG A 28 -15.47 -15.15 0.07
N SER A 29 -16.53 -15.32 0.86
CA SER A 29 -17.06 -14.26 1.72
C SER A 29 -16.04 -13.84 2.78
N MET A 30 -15.38 -14.80 3.45
CA MET A 30 -14.31 -14.52 4.40
C MET A 30 -13.15 -13.76 3.75
N TRP A 31 -12.69 -14.21 2.58
CA TRP A 31 -11.61 -13.55 1.85
C TRP A 31 -11.96 -12.12 1.45
N GLN A 32 -13.20 -11.86 0.99
CA GLN A 32 -13.64 -10.50 0.67
C GLN A 32 -13.67 -9.61 1.91
N GLN A 33 -14.14 -10.13 3.05
CA GLN A 33 -14.16 -9.40 4.31
C GLN A 33 -12.73 -9.02 4.73
N GLU A 34 -11.79 -9.98 4.73
CA GLU A 34 -10.39 -9.72 5.08
C GLU A 34 -9.75 -8.67 4.16
N LEU A 35 -10.03 -8.74 2.85
CA LEU A 35 -9.57 -7.73 1.90
C LEU A 35 -10.12 -6.33 2.20
N THR A 36 -11.41 -6.22 2.51
CA THR A 36 -12.05 -4.96 2.86
C THR A 36 -11.46 -4.40 4.15
N GLU A 37 -11.26 -5.23 5.18
CA GLU A 37 -10.65 -4.81 6.45
C GLU A 37 -9.22 -4.30 6.25
N MET A 38 -8.41 -5.01 5.45
CA MET A 38 -7.05 -4.56 5.13
C MET A 38 -7.05 -3.23 4.36
N SER A 39 -7.96 -3.06 3.40
CA SER A 39 -8.11 -1.82 2.64
C SER A 39 -8.51 -0.66 3.55
N GLN A 40 -9.50 -0.87 4.43
CA GLN A 40 -9.97 0.14 5.36
C GLN A 40 -8.86 0.58 6.32
N ARG A 41 -8.06 -0.36 6.83
CA ARG A 41 -6.91 -0.04 7.69
C ARG A 41 -5.90 0.87 6.98
N ILE A 42 -5.67 0.69 5.67
CA ILE A 42 -4.78 1.58 4.89
C ILE A 42 -5.36 3.01 4.84
N VAL A 43 -6.66 3.13 4.61
CA VAL A 43 -7.36 4.44 4.58
C VAL A 43 -7.29 5.14 5.94
N ASP A 44 -7.51 4.40 7.03
CA ASP A 44 -7.48 4.93 8.38
C ASP A 44 -6.06 5.42 8.75
N MET A 45 -5.02 4.66 8.40
CA MET A 45 -3.63 5.06 8.63
C MET A 45 -3.23 6.30 7.83
N ARG A 46 -3.69 6.43 6.58
CA ARG A 46 -3.46 7.65 5.78
C ARG A 46 -4.10 8.86 6.45
N SER A 47 -5.34 8.71 6.92
CA SER A 47 -6.08 9.78 7.60
C SER A 47 -5.40 10.17 8.93
N ALA A 48 -4.95 9.19 9.71
CA ALA A 48 -4.23 9.41 10.95
C ALA A 48 -2.89 10.13 10.73
N LEU A 49 -2.12 9.74 9.70
CA LEU A 49 -0.86 10.39 9.35
C LEU A 49 -1.07 11.85 8.91
N VAL A 50 -1.98 12.10 7.97
CA VAL A 50 -2.28 13.46 7.50
C VAL A 50 -2.81 14.32 8.65
N GLY A 51 -3.69 13.79 9.49
CA GLY A 51 -4.17 14.46 10.69
C GLY A 51 -3.04 14.82 11.66
N ALA A 52 -2.08 13.91 11.88
CA ALA A 52 -0.93 14.18 12.73
C ALA A 52 -0.01 15.27 12.15
N LEU A 53 0.27 15.24 10.84
CA LEU A 53 1.08 16.24 10.15
C LEU A 53 0.44 17.63 10.19
N ASN A 54 -0.87 17.70 9.95
CA ASN A 54 -1.62 18.96 10.01
C ASN A 54 -1.66 19.53 11.44
N ARG A 55 -1.83 18.68 12.47
CA ARG A 55 -1.83 19.12 13.89
C ARG A 55 -0.51 19.78 14.31
N ILE A 56 0.62 19.31 13.80
CA ILE A 56 1.94 19.88 14.12
C ILE A 56 2.33 21.01 13.14
N GLY A 57 1.47 21.38 12.19
CA GLY A 57 1.76 22.38 11.18
C GLY A 57 2.92 21.99 10.25
N CYS A 58 3.12 20.69 10.00
CA CYS A 58 4.20 20.23 9.13
C CYS A 58 3.95 20.71 7.69
N PRO A 59 4.87 21.47 7.07
CA PRO A 59 4.69 21.94 5.71
C PRO A 59 4.69 20.75 4.73
N PRO A 60 3.98 20.87 3.59
CA PRO A 60 4.03 19.85 2.56
C PRO A 60 5.46 19.68 2.03
N PRO A 61 5.80 18.47 1.54
CA PRO A 61 7.19 18.06 1.33
C PRO A 61 7.83 18.62 0.06
N SER A 62 7.05 19.26 -0.81
CA SER A 62 7.50 19.85 -2.07
C SER A 62 6.57 21.00 -2.47
N ALA A 63 7.10 22.00 -3.17
CA ALA A 63 6.32 23.10 -3.75
C ALA A 63 5.23 22.63 -4.74
N LYS A 64 5.29 21.37 -5.19
CA LYS A 64 4.24 20.75 -6.02
C LYS A 64 2.92 20.53 -5.25
N PHE A 65 2.97 20.43 -3.93
CA PHE A 65 1.82 20.14 -3.10
C PHE A 65 1.51 21.31 -2.17
N THR A 66 0.25 21.72 -2.12
CA THR A 66 -0.24 22.76 -1.22
C THR A 66 -0.66 22.21 0.14
N SER A 67 -0.90 20.90 0.24
CA SER A 67 -1.29 20.19 1.46
C SER A 67 -0.86 18.72 1.43
N TRP A 68 -1.03 18.04 2.57
CA TRP A 68 -0.81 16.59 2.71
C TRP A 68 -1.95 15.72 2.16
N ASP A 69 -3.04 16.32 1.64
CA ASP A 69 -4.26 15.61 1.23
C ASP A 69 -4.04 14.63 0.06
N HIS A 70 -2.96 14.82 -0.69
CA HIS A 70 -2.53 13.90 -1.74
C HIS A 70 -2.22 12.49 -1.21
N ILE A 71 -1.92 12.32 0.09
CA ILE A 71 -1.72 11.00 0.71
C ILE A 71 -3.06 10.27 0.87
N THR A 72 -4.13 10.98 1.21
CA THR A 72 -5.47 10.40 1.41
C THR A 72 -6.22 10.12 0.11
N SER A 73 -5.92 10.85 -0.98
CA SER A 73 -6.59 10.65 -2.27
C SER A 73 -6.01 9.52 -3.13
N GLN A 74 -4.83 8.99 -2.77
CA GLN A 74 -4.17 7.93 -3.53
C GLN A 74 -4.77 6.55 -3.23
N ILE A 75 -4.89 5.73 -4.29
CA ILE A 75 -5.42 4.36 -4.22
C ILE A 75 -4.26 3.37 -4.18
N GLY A 76 -4.39 2.36 -3.33
CA GLY A 76 -3.46 1.25 -3.21
C GLY A 76 -2.63 1.29 -1.92
N MET A 77 -1.70 0.34 -1.82
CA MET A 77 -0.91 0.13 -0.61
C MET A 77 0.13 1.23 -0.37
N PHE A 78 0.68 1.79 -1.44
CA PHE A 78 1.77 2.75 -1.36
C PHE A 78 1.27 4.19 -1.52
N ALA A 79 1.95 5.12 -0.86
CA ALA A 79 1.72 6.54 -1.03
C ALA A 79 2.98 7.16 -1.63
N PHE A 80 2.83 7.89 -2.73
CA PHE A 80 3.85 8.83 -3.16
C PHE A 80 3.83 10.02 -2.20
N THR A 81 4.83 10.08 -1.31
CA THR A 81 4.92 11.09 -0.25
C THR A 81 5.46 12.42 -0.74
N GLY A 82 6.12 12.49 -1.91
CA GLY A 82 6.75 13.72 -2.40
C GLY A 82 7.98 14.19 -1.60
N LEU A 83 8.49 13.35 -0.68
CA LEU A 83 9.72 13.62 0.06
C LEU A 83 10.92 13.62 -0.89
N SER A 84 11.86 14.54 -0.68
CA SER A 84 13.14 14.54 -1.38
C SER A 84 14.02 13.40 -0.88
N PRO A 85 15.02 12.95 -1.67
CA PRO A 85 15.99 11.96 -1.20
C PRO A 85 16.68 12.36 0.11
N GLN A 86 16.93 13.67 0.31
CA GLN A 86 17.52 14.21 1.53
C GLN A 86 16.59 14.05 2.74
N HIS A 87 15.27 14.22 2.56
CA HIS A 87 14.29 13.95 3.62
C HIS A 87 14.29 12.46 3.98
N CYS A 88 14.28 11.57 2.98
CA CYS A 88 14.32 10.12 3.19
C CYS A 88 15.60 9.69 3.94
N ASP A 89 16.76 10.25 3.58
CA ASP A 89 18.02 9.95 4.24
C ASP A 89 18.06 10.44 5.70
N ASN A 90 17.49 11.62 5.97
CA ASN A 90 17.38 12.16 7.32
C ASN A 90 16.44 11.31 8.19
N LEU A 91 15.28 10.93 7.66
CA LEU A 91 14.33 10.02 8.30
C LEU A 91 14.98 8.67 8.66
N LYS A 92 15.77 8.11 7.74
CA LYS A 92 16.52 6.88 7.98
C LYS A 92 17.59 7.05 9.06
N ALA A 93 18.41 8.10 8.96
CA ALA A 93 19.57 8.30 9.82
C ALA A 93 19.21 8.69 11.25
N LYS A 94 18.17 9.52 11.44
CA LYS A 94 17.81 10.08 12.76
C LYS A 94 16.62 9.39 13.42
N HIS A 95 15.72 8.80 12.64
CA HIS A 95 14.45 8.28 13.14
C HIS A 95 14.21 6.81 12.78
N HIS A 96 15.13 6.16 12.07
CA HIS A 96 15.01 4.76 11.63
C HIS A 96 13.73 4.49 10.81
N ILE A 97 13.28 5.50 10.06
CA ILE A 97 12.14 5.39 9.15
C ILE A 97 12.69 5.15 7.74
N TYR A 98 12.34 4.01 7.15
CA TYR A 98 12.84 3.58 5.85
C TYR A 98 11.76 3.77 4.78
N CYS A 99 12.03 4.61 3.80
CA CYS A 99 11.14 4.86 2.67
C CYS A 99 11.93 4.87 1.34
N THR A 100 11.21 4.69 0.24
CA THR A 100 11.79 4.72 -1.10
C THR A 100 12.30 6.13 -1.42
N ARG A 101 13.50 6.23 -2.00
CA ARG A 101 14.06 7.47 -2.54
C ARG A 101 13.44 7.83 -3.89
#